data_AF-A0ABD3W0N4-F1
#
_entry.id   AF-A0ABD3W0N4-F1
#
_cell.length_a   1.000
_cell.length_b   1.000
_cell.length_c   1.000
_cell.angle_alpha   90.00
_cell.angle_beta   90.00
_cell.angle_gamma   90.00
#
_symmetry.space_group_name_H-M   'P 1'
#
loop_
_entity.id
_entity.type
_entity.pdbx_description
1 polymer ?
#
loop_
_entity_poly.entity_id
_entity_poly.type
_entity_poly.pdbx_seq_one_letter_code
_entity_poly.pdbx_strand_id
1 'polypeptide(L)'
;ILDIFGFEHFEHNSFEQACINLANEQLQFFFNLHVFKLEQEEYAKEGVDWNEIKFIDNQPLLDLFLSKPIGILSLLDEESHFPKGTDASFVEKLNVHFGGKGFYQPSQRSKDNKFTIHHYAGK
;
A
#
# COMPACT_ATOMS: atom_id res chain seq x y z
N ILE A 1 -11.61 -16.24 -13.82
CA ILE A 1 -10.19 -15.85 -13.96
C ILE A 1 -10.15 -14.36 -13.70
N LEU A 2 -9.32 -13.91 -12.76
CA LEU A 2 -9.08 -12.49 -12.50
C LEU A 2 -7.88 -12.09 -13.37
N ASP A 3 -8.10 -11.22 -14.35
CA ASP A 3 -7.07 -10.71 -15.26
C ASP A 3 -6.74 -9.27 -14.83
N ILE A 4 -5.66 -9.12 -14.09
CA ILE A 4 -5.19 -7.84 -13.54
C ILE A 4 -3.68 -7.71 -13.76
N PHE A 5 -3.22 -6.49 -13.99
CA PHE A 5 -1.80 -6.17 -14.12
C PHE A 5 -1.09 -6.47 -12.80
N GLY A 6 0.08 -7.14 -12.86
CA GLY A 6 0.96 -7.29 -11.69
C GLY A 6 1.55 -5.96 -11.23
N PHE A 7 2.41 -5.98 -10.21
CA PHE A 7 3.10 -4.78 -9.74
C PHE A 7 3.87 -4.09 -10.88
N GLU A 8 3.73 -2.77 -11.00
CA GLU A 8 4.41 -1.94 -12.00
C GLU A 8 5.52 -1.10 -11.35
N HIS A 9 6.69 -1.08 -12.00
CA HIS A 9 7.83 -0.25 -11.61
C HIS A 9 8.55 0.28 -12.86
N PHE A 10 8.26 1.53 -13.21
CA PHE A 10 8.90 2.25 -14.32
C PHE A 10 9.87 3.33 -13.81
N GLU A 11 10.61 3.95 -14.73
CA GLU A 11 11.46 5.13 -14.43
C GLU A 11 10.63 6.29 -13.86
N HIS A 12 9.38 6.43 -14.33
CA HIS A 12 8.40 7.38 -13.84
C HIS A 12 7.07 6.68 -13.57
N ASN A 13 6.69 6.60 -12.29
CA ASN A 13 5.40 6.07 -11.86
C ASN A 13 4.48 7.24 -11.51
N SER A 14 3.29 7.29 -12.12
CA SER A 14 2.27 8.30 -11.84
C SER A 14 1.15 7.74 -10.96
N PHE A 15 0.05 8.47 -10.83
CA PHE A 15 -1.11 8.06 -10.05
C PHE A 15 -1.69 6.72 -10.52
N GLU A 16 -1.66 6.46 -11.83
CA GLU A 16 -2.12 5.21 -12.44
C GLU A 16 -1.36 4.00 -11.90
N GLN A 17 -0.02 4.05 -11.89
CA GLN A 17 0.82 2.99 -11.30
C GLN A 17 0.53 2.82 -9.81
N ALA A 18 0.33 3.92 -9.08
CA ALA A 18 -0.02 3.85 -7.66
C ALA A 18 -1.36 3.12 -7.44
N CYS A 19 -2.36 3.36 -8.28
CA CYS A 19 -3.64 2.63 -8.23
C CYS A 19 -3.48 1.14 -8.58
N ILE A 20 -2.69 0.82 -9.61
CA ILE A 20 -2.41 -0.57 -10.00
C ILE A 20 -1.70 -1.32 -8.88
N ASN A 21 -0.66 -0.72 -8.29
CA ASN A 21 0.08 -1.31 -7.18
C ASN A 21 -0.80 -1.45 -5.93
N LEU A 22 -1.65 -0.46 -5.62
CA LEU A 22 -2.63 -0.58 -4.52
C LEU A 22 -3.64 -1.71 -4.74
N ALA A 23 -4.09 -1.94 -5.98
CA ALA A 23 -4.97 -3.06 -6.30
C ALA A 23 -4.26 -4.40 -6.06
N ASN A 24 -2.99 -4.51 -6.46
CA ASN A 24 -2.17 -5.70 -6.20
C ASN A 24 -1.97 -5.94 -4.69
N GLU A 25 -1.75 -4.91 -3.89
CA GLU A 25 -1.62 -5.03 -2.43
C GLU A 25 -2.91 -5.54 -1.77
N GLN A 26 -4.07 -5.06 -2.21
CA GLN A 26 -5.36 -5.57 -1.73
C GLN A 26 -5.59 -7.03 -2.12
N LEU A 27 -5.17 -7.41 -3.32
CA LEU A 27 -5.24 -8.81 -3.77
C LEU A 27 -4.29 -9.70 -2.99
N GLN A 28 -3.08 -9.23 -2.68
CA GLN A 28 -2.13 -9.94 -1.83
C GLN A 28 -2.69 -10.14 -0.42
N PHE A 29 -3.29 -9.10 0.16
CA PHE A 29 -3.96 -9.18 1.46
C PHE A 29 -5.09 -10.20 1.44
N PHE A 30 -5.97 -10.11 0.44
CA PHE A 30 -7.09 -11.04 0.27
C PHE A 30 -6.61 -12.48 0.08
N PHE A 31 -5.58 -12.69 -0.73
CA PHE A 31 -4.99 -14.00 -0.98
C PHE A 31 -4.42 -14.60 0.31
N ASN A 32 -3.60 -13.84 1.04
CA ASN A 32 -3.06 -14.28 2.32
C ASN A 32 -4.21 -14.65 3.27
N LEU A 33 -5.15 -13.73 3.50
CA LEU A 33 -6.26 -13.98 4.42
C LEU A 33 -7.10 -15.21 4.02
N HIS A 34 -7.44 -15.34 2.74
CA HIS A 34 -8.35 -16.38 2.28
C HIS A 34 -7.69 -17.75 2.22
N VAL A 35 -6.50 -17.85 1.64
CA VAL A 35 -5.78 -19.14 1.53
C VAL A 35 -5.40 -19.66 2.90
N PHE A 36 -4.85 -18.82 3.77
CA PHE A 36 -4.47 -19.26 5.12
C PHE A 36 -5.68 -19.65 5.97
N LYS A 37 -6.80 -18.91 5.84
CA LYS A 37 -8.04 -19.28 6.54
C LYS A 37 -8.55 -20.64 6.06
N LEU A 38 -8.60 -20.87 4.75
CA LEU A 38 -9.06 -22.14 4.19
C LEU A 38 -8.13 -23.31 4.57
N GLU A 39 -6.82 -23.12 4.51
CA GLU A 39 -5.85 -24.15 4.94
C GLU A 39 -6.03 -24.49 6.42
N GLN A 40 -6.13 -23.49 7.31
CA GLN A 40 -6.34 -23.73 8.74
C GLN A 40 -7.65 -24.47 9.02
N GLU A 41 -8.73 -24.13 8.32
CA GLU A 41 -10.01 -24.84 8.43
C GLU A 41 -9.90 -26.30 7.98
N GLU A 42 -9.09 -26.61 6.97
CA GLU A 42 -8.90 -27.98 6.49
C GLU A 42 -8.00 -28.81 7.40
N TYR A 43 -6.86 -28.26 7.85
CA TYR A 43 -5.98 -28.93 8.81
C TYR A 43 -6.71 -29.24 10.13
N ALA A 44 -7.57 -28.34 10.59
CA ALA A 44 -8.41 -28.56 11.77
C ALA A 44 -9.42 -29.70 11.58
N LYS A 45 -10.00 -29.86 10.37
CA LYS A 45 -10.90 -30.99 10.06
C LYS A 45 -10.16 -32.32 10.02
N GLU A 46 -8.95 -32.34 9.49
CA GLU A 46 -8.15 -33.56 9.33
C GLU A 46 -7.39 -33.97 10.59
N GLY A 47 -7.38 -33.12 11.64
CA GLY A 47 -6.69 -33.40 12.89
C GLY A 47 -5.17 -33.43 12.75
N VAL A 48 -4.64 -32.70 11.75
CA VAL A 48 -3.20 -32.61 11.47
C VAL A 48 -2.59 -31.50 12.32
N ASP A 49 -1.50 -31.82 13.03
CA ASP A 49 -0.69 -30.82 13.72
C ASP A 49 -0.06 -29.86 12.70
N TRP A 50 -0.56 -28.63 12.65
CA TRP A 50 -0.10 -27.59 11.74
C TRP A 50 0.82 -26.60 12.46
N ASN A 51 1.96 -26.29 11.83
CA ASN A 51 2.81 -25.19 12.25
C ASN A 51 2.35 -23.91 11.54
N GLU A 52 2.01 -22.88 12.30
CA GLU A 52 1.58 -21.58 11.78
C GLU A 52 2.62 -21.00 10.78
N ILE A 53 2.24 -20.90 9.50
CA ILE A 53 3.05 -20.21 8.50
C ILE A 53 2.95 -18.71 8.78
N LYS A 54 4.08 -18.10 9.16
CA LYS A 54 4.17 -16.65 9.33
C LYS A 54 4.26 -15.98 7.96
N PHE A 55 3.23 -15.23 7.59
CA PHE A 55 3.25 -14.36 6.41
C PHE A 55 3.48 -12.91 6.80
N ILE A 56 3.88 -12.11 5.82
CA ILE A 56 4.05 -10.67 5.98
C ILE A 56 2.67 -10.04 5.89
N ASP A 57 2.24 -9.42 6.99
CA ASP A 57 1.03 -8.61 7.03
C ASP A 57 1.25 -7.28 6.31
N ASN A 58 0.52 -7.06 5.20
CA ASN A 58 0.54 -5.80 4.45
C ASN A 58 -0.62 -4.87 4.82
N GLN A 59 -1.42 -5.19 5.85
CA GLN A 59 -2.45 -4.29 6.36
C GLN A 59 -1.92 -2.87 6.67
N PRO A 60 -0.74 -2.66 7.29
CA PRO A 60 -0.29 -1.30 7.56
C PRO A 60 0.09 -0.51 6.29
N LEU A 61 0.37 -1.19 5.17
CA LEU A 61 0.56 -0.57 3.86
C LEU A 61 -0.80 -0.17 3.26
N LEU A 62 -1.80 -1.05 3.36
CA LEU A 62 -3.17 -0.70 2.94
C LEU A 62 -3.71 0.47 3.74
N ASP A 63 -3.45 0.50 5.05
CA ASP A 63 -3.83 1.59 5.93
C ASP A 63 -3.15 2.90 5.53
N LEU A 64 -1.88 2.86 5.10
CA LEU A 64 -1.17 4.04 4.58
C LEU A 64 -1.92 4.68 3.40
N PHE A 65 -2.51 3.89 2.51
CA PHE A 65 -3.27 4.40 1.36
C PHE A 65 -4.72 4.76 1.69
N LEU A 66 -5.41 3.87 2.40
CA LEU A 66 -6.87 3.81 2.47
C LEU A 66 -7.45 4.38 3.76
N SER A 67 -6.62 4.62 4.79
CA SER A 67 -7.11 5.13 6.07
C SER A 67 -7.79 6.49 5.93
N LYS A 68 -8.80 6.68 6.78
CA LYS A 68 -9.51 7.96 6.95
C LYS A 68 -9.36 8.43 8.39
N PRO A 69 -9.15 9.73 8.63
CA PRO A 69 -9.00 10.78 7.62
C PRO A 69 -7.58 10.87 7.05
N ILE A 70 -6.60 10.18 7.63
CA ILE A 70 -5.17 10.30 7.29
C ILE A 70 -4.73 9.06 6.52
N GLY A 71 -4.80 9.14 5.19
CA GLY A 71 -4.29 8.16 4.24
C GLY A 71 -3.93 8.85 2.93
N ILE A 72 -3.06 8.28 2.11
CA ILE A 72 -2.57 8.93 0.87
C ILE A 72 -3.74 9.40 0.00
N LEU A 73 -4.77 8.56 -0.21
CA LEU A 73 -5.91 8.93 -1.04
C LEU A 73 -6.80 9.99 -0.39
N SER A 74 -6.97 9.95 0.93
CA SER A 74 -7.74 10.95 1.68
C SER A 74 -7.06 12.32 1.64
N LEU A 75 -5.73 12.35 1.81
CA LEU A 75 -4.94 13.59 1.75
C LEU A 75 -4.86 14.15 0.33
N LEU A 76 -4.82 13.28 -0.69
CA LEU A 76 -4.88 13.67 -2.10
C LEU A 76 -6.24 14.30 -2.44
N ASP A 77 -7.34 13.68 -1.98
CA ASP A 77 -8.69 14.19 -2.16
C ASP A 77 -8.85 15.58 -1.52
N GLU A 78 -8.39 15.73 -0.27
CA GLU A 78 -8.38 17.03 0.43
C GLU A 78 -7.58 18.09 -0.33
N GLU A 79 -6.36 17.76 -0.77
CA GLU A 79 -5.47 18.70 -1.46
C GLU A 79 -6.02 19.11 -2.84
N SER A 80 -6.68 18.18 -3.54
CA SER A 80 -7.30 18.42 -4.85
C SER A 80 -8.49 19.39 -4.78
N HIS A 81 -9.16 19.46 -3.63
CA HIS A 81 -10.24 20.42 -3.38
C HIS A 81 -9.75 21.75 -2.80
N PHE A 82 -8.49 21.85 -2.39
CA PHE A 82 -7.95 23.06 -1.77
C PHE A 82 -7.64 24.12 -2.85
N PRO A 83 -8.14 25.38 -2.74
CA PRO A 83 -7.99 26.39 -3.79
C PRO A 83 -6.55 26.77 -4.16
N LYS A 84 -5.57 26.41 -3.33
CA LYS A 84 -4.13 26.63 -3.55
C LYS A 84 -3.33 25.33 -3.46
N GLY A 85 -3.98 24.18 -3.64
CA GLY A 85 -3.32 22.89 -3.60
C GLY A 85 -2.34 22.73 -4.76
N THR A 86 -1.19 22.13 -4.47
CA THR A 86 -0.11 21.87 -5.44
C THR A 86 0.51 20.52 -5.16
N ASP A 87 1.19 19.92 -6.15
CA ASP A 87 1.94 18.68 -5.93
C ASP A 87 2.98 18.82 -4.81
N ALA A 88 3.60 20.00 -4.69
CA ALA A 88 4.58 20.28 -3.64
C ALA A 88 3.94 20.29 -2.26
N SER A 89 2.78 20.95 -2.10
CA SER A 89 2.05 20.96 -0.82
C SER A 89 1.44 19.60 -0.48
N PHE A 90 1.04 18.82 -1.49
CA PHE A 90 0.63 17.42 -1.31
C PHE A 90 1.78 16.58 -0.75
N VAL A 91 2.96 16.59 -1.40
CA VAL A 91 4.13 15.83 -0.97
C VAL A 91 4.60 16.27 0.41
N GLU A 92 4.57 17.57 0.71
CA GLU A 92 4.88 18.06 2.06
C GLU A 92 3.90 17.53 3.11
N LYS A 93 2.59 17.51 2.80
CA LYS A 93 1.57 16.92 3.68
C LYS A 93 1.86 15.44 3.93
N LEU A 94 2.20 14.66 2.90
CA LEU A 94 2.61 13.27 3.05
C LEU A 94 3.88 13.12 3.92
N ASN A 95 4.89 13.96 3.72
CA ASN A 95 6.11 13.96 4.52
C ASN A 95 5.85 14.25 6.00
N VAL A 96 4.95 15.19 6.31
CA VAL A 96 4.57 15.53 7.69
C VAL A 96 3.85 14.37 8.38
N HIS A 97 2.93 13.70 7.68
CA HIS A 97 2.13 12.63 8.27
C HIS A 97 2.86 11.28 8.33
N PHE A 98 3.67 10.96 7.32
CA PHE A 98 4.25 9.62 7.12
C PHE A 98 5.78 9.59 7.14
N GLY A 99 6.46 10.74 7.14
CA GLY A 99 7.91 10.83 7.16
C GLY A 99 8.54 10.10 8.35
N GLY A 100 9.48 9.20 8.07
CA GLY A 100 10.23 8.46 9.08
C GLY A 100 9.52 7.22 9.64
N LYS A 101 8.47 6.71 8.98
CA LYS A 101 7.71 5.53 9.46
C LYS A 101 7.35 4.55 8.34
N GLY A 102 7.50 3.26 8.65
CA GLY A 102 6.86 2.16 7.92
C GLY A 102 7.21 2.09 6.43
N PHE A 103 6.17 2.02 5.60
CA PHE A 103 6.29 1.82 4.15
C PHE A 103 6.51 3.11 3.35
N TYR A 104 6.49 4.29 3.99
CA TYR A 104 6.69 5.58 3.32
C TYR A 104 8.13 6.08 3.47
N GLN A 105 8.74 6.51 2.38
CA GLN A 105 10.05 7.15 2.37
C GLN A 105 10.00 8.49 1.61
N PRO A 106 10.34 9.62 2.26
CA PRO A 106 10.44 10.90 1.58
C PRO A 106 11.63 10.93 0.60
N SER A 107 11.55 11.77 -0.44
CA SER A 107 12.70 12.04 -1.30
C SER A 107 13.88 12.61 -0.49
N GLN A 108 15.11 12.18 -0.82
CA GLN A 108 16.32 12.76 -0.22
C GLN A 108 16.53 14.23 -0.61
N ARG A 109 15.93 14.66 -1.72
CA ARG A 109 15.94 16.04 -2.18
C ARG A 109 14.59 16.64 -1.86
N SER A 110 14.52 17.48 -0.82
CA SER A 110 13.28 18.11 -0.36
C SER A 110 12.57 18.99 -1.40
N LYS A 111 13.26 19.37 -2.49
CA LYS A 111 12.68 20.11 -3.62
C LYS A 111 12.05 19.21 -4.69
N ASP A 112 12.26 17.90 -4.62
CA ASP A 112 11.66 16.98 -5.57
C ASP A 112 10.26 16.63 -5.06
N ASN A 113 9.23 16.87 -5.87
CA ASN A 113 7.85 16.45 -5.62
C ASN A 113 7.73 14.92 -5.81
N LYS A 114 8.50 14.16 -5.03
CA LYS A 114 8.64 12.71 -5.13
C LYS A 114 8.64 12.09 -3.75
N PHE A 115 8.10 10.88 -3.68
CA PHE A 115 8.14 10.01 -2.52
C PHE A 115 8.25 8.56 -2.99
N THR A 116 8.57 7.66 -2.06
CA THR A 116 8.68 6.23 -2.33
C THR A 116 7.79 5.47 -1.36
N ILE A 117 7.08 4.47 -1.88
CA ILE A 117 6.34 3.49 -1.09
C ILE A 117 7.04 2.15 -1.24
N HIS A 118 7.32 1.47 -0.12
CA HIS A 118 7.88 0.12 -0.14
C HIS A 118 6.72 -0.88 -0.23
N HIS A 119 6.52 -1.46 -1.40
CA HIS A 119 5.47 -2.45 -1.65
C HIS A 119 5.92 -3.86 -1.24
N TYR A 120 4.96 -4.79 -1.16
CA TYR A 120 5.25 -6.21 -0.92
C TYR A 120 6.23 -6.79 -1.96
N ALA A 121 6.08 -6.41 -3.23
CA ALA A 121 6.97 -6.84 -4.32
C ALA A 121 8.35 -6.16 -4.34
N GLY A 122 8.60 -5.18 -3.46
CA GLY A 122 9.85 -4.43 -3.38
C GLY A 122 9.68 -2.91 -3.49
N LYS A 123 10.79 -2.23 -3.81
CA LYS A 123 10.85 -0.79 -4.08
C LYS A 123 10.49 -0.47 -5.53
#